data_AF-A0A3F3IRG1-F1
#
_entry.id   AF-A0A3F3IRG1-F1
#
_cell.length_a   1.000
_cell.length_b   1.000
_cell.length_c   1.000
_cell.angle_alpha   90.00
_cell.angle_beta   90.00
_cell.angle_gamma   90.00
#
_symmetry.space_group_name_H-M   'P 1'
#
loop_
_entity.id
_entity.type
_entity.pdbx_description
1 polymer ?
#
loop_
_entity_poly.entity_id
_entity_poly.type
_entity_poly.pdbx_seq_one_letter_code
_entity_poly.pdbx_strand_id
1 'polypeptide(L)'
;MGFPSPASDYVEPRLTVDILCGINANSRIVNTSDGYAVVDVSLIQRQGDTVLIRSDGALRFAKIMGQALIIDDGEAIEGEALDGVVVIGKVTYFINRINFSD
;
A
#
# COMPACT_ATOMS: atom_id res chain seq x y z
N MET A 1 10.73 -39.33 -33.90
CA MET A 1 10.85 -37.85 -33.88
C MET A 1 10.44 -37.40 -32.49
N GLY A 2 11.37 -36.85 -31.69
CA GLY A 2 11.11 -36.44 -30.31
C GLY A 2 10.51 -35.04 -30.28
N PHE A 3 9.47 -34.84 -29.47
CA PHE A 3 8.90 -33.51 -29.24
C PHE A 3 9.99 -32.61 -28.67
N PRO A 4 10.24 -31.42 -29.26
CA PRO A 4 11.10 -30.44 -28.62
C PRO A 4 10.53 -30.13 -27.24
N SER A 5 11.36 -30.28 -26.20
CA SER A 5 10.91 -30.07 -24.83
C SER A 5 10.40 -28.63 -24.67
N PRO A 6 9.16 -28.42 -24.16
CA PRO A 6 8.57 -27.09 -23.97
C PRO A 6 9.42 -26.13 -23.11
N ALA A 7 10.35 -26.68 -22.33
CA ALA A 7 11.20 -25.94 -21.41
C ALA A 7 12.17 -24.97 -22.11
N SER A 8 12.53 -25.18 -23.38
CA SER A 8 13.44 -24.27 -24.09
C SER A 8 12.83 -22.92 -24.47
N ASP A 9 11.51 -22.76 -24.40
CA ASP A 9 10.82 -21.50 -24.72
C ASP A 9 10.52 -20.64 -23.46
N TYR A 10 10.80 -21.17 -22.26
CA TYR A 10 10.56 -20.44 -21.03
C TYR A 10 11.63 -19.38 -20.81
N VAL A 11 11.26 -18.12 -21.01
CA VAL A 11 12.06 -16.96 -20.62
C VAL A 11 11.45 -16.39 -19.34
N GLU A 12 12.15 -16.54 -18.22
CA GLU A 12 11.73 -15.93 -16.95
C GLU A 12 11.84 -14.41 -17.07
N PRO A 13 10.74 -13.65 -16.84
CA PRO A 13 10.80 -12.20 -16.84
C PRO A 13 11.66 -11.74 -15.66
N ARG A 14 12.43 -10.67 -15.87
CA ARG A 14 13.20 -10.07 -14.77
C ARG A 14 12.24 -9.62 -13.68
N LEU A 15 12.52 -10.04 -12.45
CA LEU A 15 11.76 -9.60 -11.29
C LEU A 15 12.00 -8.10 -11.06
N THR A 16 10.94 -7.33 -11.09
CA THR A 16 10.94 -5.88 -10.86
C THR A 16 10.04 -5.53 -9.67
N VAL A 17 10.25 -4.35 -9.09
CA VAL A 17 9.45 -3.88 -7.95
C VAL A 17 7.99 -3.67 -8.35
N ASP A 18 7.74 -3.26 -9.58
CA ASP A 18 6.38 -3.12 -10.12
C ASP A 18 5.62 -4.46 -10.13
N ILE A 19 6.26 -5.55 -10.57
CA ILE A 19 5.66 -6.89 -10.53
C ILE A 19 5.45 -7.34 -9.08
N LEU A 20 6.45 -7.19 -8.22
CA LEU A 20 6.40 -7.65 -6.83
C LEU A 20 5.34 -6.93 -6.00
N CYS A 21 5.21 -5.63 -6.17
CA CYS A 21 4.31 -4.78 -5.39
C CYS A 21 3.02 -4.44 -6.14
N GLY A 22 2.76 -5.07 -7.29
CA GLY A 22 1.55 -4.85 -8.09
C GLY A 22 1.34 -3.39 -8.51
N ILE A 23 2.44 -2.65 -8.74
CA ILE A 23 2.38 -1.22 -9.08
C ILE A 23 1.78 -1.10 -10.49
N ASN A 24 0.68 -0.37 -10.59
CA ASN A 24 -0.05 -0.15 -11.83
C ASN A 24 -0.41 1.34 -11.98
N ALA A 25 -1.16 1.70 -13.04
CA ALA A 25 -1.54 3.08 -13.32
C ALA A 25 -2.38 3.75 -12.22
N ASN A 26 -3.05 2.97 -11.36
CA ASN A 26 -3.83 3.42 -10.22
C ASN A 26 -3.01 3.45 -8.91
N SER A 27 -1.76 3.02 -8.95
CA SER A 27 -0.87 3.05 -7.79
C SER A 27 -0.22 4.43 -7.64
N ARG A 28 -0.17 4.93 -6.42
CA ARG A 28 0.57 6.12 -6.01
C ARG A 28 1.65 5.70 -5.03
N ILE A 29 2.86 6.16 -5.28
CA ILE A 29 4.00 5.93 -4.40
C ILE A 29 4.13 7.13 -3.47
N VAL A 30 4.13 6.88 -2.17
CA VAL A 30 4.27 7.91 -1.13
C VAL A 30 5.55 7.68 -0.36
N ASN A 31 6.36 8.71 -0.19
CA ASN A 31 7.58 8.63 0.60
C ASN A 31 7.21 8.57 2.08
N THR A 32 7.83 7.66 2.81
CA THR A 32 7.74 7.55 4.26
C THR A 32 9.12 7.86 4.87
N SER A 33 9.18 8.04 6.19
CA SER A 33 10.46 8.20 6.90
C SER A 33 11.40 7.01 6.70
N ASP A 34 10.85 5.80 6.61
CA ASP A 34 11.59 4.54 6.52
C ASP A 34 11.76 4.02 5.09
N GLY A 35 11.05 4.61 4.11
CA GLY A 35 11.10 4.18 2.71
C GLY A 35 9.92 4.68 1.90
N TYR A 36 9.07 3.76 1.43
CA TYR A 36 7.93 4.06 0.56
C TYR A 36 6.68 3.27 0.94
N ALA A 37 5.51 3.82 0.63
CA ALA A 37 4.24 3.12 0.66
C ALA A 37 3.63 3.11 -0.75
N VAL A 38 3.12 1.95 -1.17
CA VAL A 38 2.36 1.79 -2.41
C VAL A 38 0.88 1.88 -2.06
N VAL A 39 0.19 2.83 -2.68
CA VAL A 39 -1.22 3.13 -2.41
C VAL A 39 -2.03 2.96 -3.68
N ASP A 40 -2.94 2.01 -3.71
CA ASP A 40 -3.86 1.84 -4.84
C ASP A 40 -5.17 2.59 -4.60
N VAL A 41 -5.51 3.49 -5.52
CA VAL A 41 -6.72 4.33 -5.44
C VAL A 41 -7.98 3.64 -6.01
N SER A 42 -7.81 2.52 -6.70
CA SER A 42 -8.89 1.79 -7.35
C SER A 42 -9.45 0.65 -6.50
N LEU A 43 -8.72 0.23 -5.46
CA LEU A 43 -9.15 -0.85 -4.58
C LEU A 43 -10.20 -0.39 -3.56
N ILE A 44 -11.22 -1.22 -3.37
CA ILE A 44 -12.20 -1.07 -2.29
C ILE A 44 -11.53 -1.42 -0.96
N GLN A 45 -11.62 -0.51 -0.01
CA GLN A 45 -11.09 -0.64 1.34
C GLN A 45 -12.03 -1.50 2.19
N ARG A 46 -11.45 -2.35 3.05
CA ARG A 46 -12.17 -3.25 3.95
C ARG A 46 -11.71 -3.07 5.38
N GLN A 47 -12.48 -3.63 6.31
CA GLN A 47 -12.11 -3.70 7.72
C GLN A 47 -10.71 -4.30 7.88
N GLY A 48 -9.87 -3.61 8.67
CA GLY A 48 -8.49 -3.99 8.91
C GLY A 48 -7.49 -3.53 7.85
N ASP A 49 -7.94 -2.98 6.72
CA ASP A 49 -7.03 -2.42 5.72
C ASP A 49 -6.36 -1.14 6.25
N THR A 50 -5.12 -0.93 5.80
CA THR A 50 -4.42 0.34 5.99
C THR A 50 -4.70 1.23 4.79
N VAL A 51 -5.03 2.49 5.04
CA VAL A 51 -5.37 3.48 4.04
C VAL A 51 -4.50 4.71 4.22
N LEU A 52 -4.23 5.39 3.11
CA LEU A 52 -3.69 6.73 3.14
C LEU A 52 -4.86 7.72 3.25
N ILE A 53 -4.84 8.55 4.27
CA ILE A 53 -5.85 9.59 4.52
C ILE A 53 -5.24 10.97 4.46
N ARG A 54 -6.07 11.96 4.15
CA ARG A 54 -5.80 13.37 4.40
C ARG A 54 -6.69 13.86 5.53
N SER A 55 -6.07 14.39 6.58
CA SER A 55 -6.73 14.92 7.77
C SER A 55 -5.94 16.16 8.22
N ASP A 56 -6.64 17.26 8.49
CA ASP A 56 -6.05 18.55 8.90
C ASP A 56 -4.97 19.06 7.93
N GLY A 57 -5.14 18.80 6.64
CA GLY A 57 -4.19 19.19 5.59
C GLY A 57 -2.92 18.33 5.50
N ALA A 58 -2.73 17.36 6.40
CA ALA A 58 -1.61 16.43 6.40
C ALA A 58 -2.02 15.05 5.86
N LEU A 59 -1.06 14.36 5.24
CA LEU A 59 -1.22 12.95 4.86
C LEU A 59 -0.80 12.06 6.02
N ARG A 60 -1.66 11.10 6.37
CA ARG A 60 -1.39 10.11 7.41
C ARG A 60 -1.80 8.71 6.95
N PHE A 61 -1.23 7.70 7.58
CA PHE A 61 -1.71 6.32 7.42
C PHE A 61 -2.68 6.01 8.55
N ALA A 62 -3.78 5.33 8.23
CA ALA A 62 -4.74 4.90 9.22
C ALA A 62 -5.23 3.49 8.91
N LYS A 63 -5.58 2.73 9.94
CA LYS A 63 -6.19 1.41 9.83
C LYS A 63 -7.69 1.50 10.06
N ILE A 64 -8.46 0.92 9.15
CA ILE A 64 -9.93 0.89 9.28
C ILE A 64 -10.30 -0.09 10.39
N MET A 65 -10.92 0.41 11.45
CA MET A 65 -11.39 -0.39 12.58
C MET A 65 -12.82 -0.03 12.98
N GLY A 66 -13.79 -0.78 12.45
CA GLY A 66 -15.20 -0.61 12.76
C GLY A 66 -15.69 0.67 12.10
N GLN A 67 -16.13 1.62 12.92
CA GLN A 67 -16.52 2.97 12.46
C GLN A 67 -15.43 4.02 12.75
N ALA A 68 -14.20 3.58 13.04
CA ALA A 68 -13.07 4.45 13.36
C ALA A 68 -11.89 4.22 12.41
N LEU A 69 -11.03 5.22 12.31
CA LEU A 69 -9.72 5.17 11.66
C LEU A 69 -8.63 5.29 12.73
N ILE A 70 -7.80 4.26 12.89
CA ILE A 70 -6.71 4.27 13.88
C ILE A 70 -5.43 4.75 13.20
N ILE A 71 -4.92 5.92 13.59
CA ILE A 71 -3.67 6.47 13.05
C ILE A 71 -2.44 5.89 13.75
N ASP A 72 -1.24 6.20 13.26
CA ASP A 72 0.01 5.57 13.72
C ASP A 72 0.34 5.80 15.19
N ASP A 73 -0.08 6.93 15.77
CA ASP A 73 0.07 7.23 17.20
C ASP A 73 -0.91 6.44 18.10
N GLY A 74 -1.83 5.68 17.50
CA GLY A 74 -2.85 4.91 18.20
C GLY A 74 -4.13 5.68 18.51
N GLU A 75 -4.20 6.97 18.15
CA GLU A 75 -5.42 7.77 18.21
C GLU A 75 -6.48 7.24 17.22
N ALA A 76 -7.73 7.26 17.67
CA ALA A 76 -8.88 6.90 16.85
C ALA A 76 -9.59 8.17 16.37
N ILE A 77 -9.74 8.29 15.05
CA ILE A 77 -10.61 9.29 14.43
C ILE A 77 -11.98 8.64 14.21
N GLU A 78 -13.01 9.16 14.86
CA GLU A 78 -14.37 8.61 14.83
C GLU A 78 -15.44 9.70 14.93
N GLY A 79 -16.69 9.31 14.67
CA GLY A 79 -17.84 10.22 14.75
C GLY A 79 -17.71 11.45 13.85
N GLU A 80 -17.99 12.63 14.39
CA GLU A 80 -17.96 13.89 13.64
C GLU A 80 -16.55 14.25 13.12
N ALA A 81 -15.49 13.75 13.76
CA ALA A 81 -14.12 14.01 13.32
C ALA A 81 -13.79 13.35 11.96
N LEU A 82 -14.57 12.34 11.55
CA LEU A 82 -14.41 11.70 10.24
C LEU A 82 -14.87 12.58 9.07
N ASP A 83 -15.73 13.58 9.31
CA ASP A 83 -16.28 14.42 8.24
C ASP A 83 -15.17 15.22 7.52
N GLY A 84 -14.12 15.59 8.24
CA GLY A 84 -12.95 16.26 7.70
C GLY A 84 -11.89 15.34 7.06
N VAL A 85 -12.11 14.02 7.06
CA VAL A 85 -11.12 13.03 6.61
C VAL A 85 -11.41 12.57 5.19
N VAL A 86 -10.39 12.66 4.32
CA VAL A 86 -10.46 12.13 2.95
C VAL A 86 -9.61 10.88 2.82
N VAL A 87 -10.23 9.75 2.50
CA VAL A 87 -9.50 8.52 2.14
C VAL A 87 -9.00 8.63 0.70
N ILE A 88 -7.70 8.50 0.49
CA ILE A 88 -7.06 8.62 -0.82
C ILE A 88 -7.02 7.25 -1.53
N GLY A 89 -6.71 6.19 -0.78
CA GLY A 89 -6.57 4.86 -1.34
C GLY A 89 -6.08 3.84 -0.31
N LYS A 90 -6.08 2.57 -0.71
CA LYS A 90 -5.62 1.46 0.11
C LYS A 90 -4.10 1.32 0.01
N VAL A 91 -3.41 1.20 1.14
CA VAL A 91 -2.00 0.82 1.15
C VAL A 91 -1.90 -0.68 0.87
N THR A 92 -1.17 -1.04 -0.17
CA THR A 92 -0.94 -2.44 -0.56
C THR A 92 0.40 -2.95 -0.04
N TYR A 93 1.44 -2.10 -0.05
CA TYR A 93 2.79 -2.47 0.39
C TYR A 93 3.48 -1.32 1.13
N PHE A 94 4.29 -1.68 2.12
CA PHE A 94 5.34 -0.84 2.68
C PHE A 94 6.69 -1.38 2.23
N ILE A 95 7.52 -0.53 1.66
CA ILE A 95 8.85 -0.83 1.15
C ILE A 95 9.84 -0.08 2.02
N ASN A 96 10.37 -0.76 3.01
CA ASN A 96 11.22 -0.18 4.04
C ASN A 96 12.69 -0.44 3.76
N ARG A 97 13.54 0.52 4.14
CA ARG A 97 14.99 0.34 4.12
C ARG A 97 15.37 -0.57 5.28
N ILE A 98 16.28 -1.50 5.03
CA ILE A 98 16.82 -2.34 6.09
C ILE A 98 17.88 -1.52 6.80
N ASN A 99 17.59 -1.08 8.03
CA ASN A 99 18.62 -0.52 8.91
C ASN A 99 19.31 -1.68 9.62
N PHE A 100 20.52 -2.00 9.17
CA PHE A 100 21.42 -2.89 9.92
C PHE A 100 21.96 -2.07 11.10
N SER A 101 21.39 -2.31 12.28
CA SER A 101 22.01 -1.89 13.54
C SER A 101 22.96 -3.02 13.92
N ASP A 102 24.24 -2.73 14.09
CA ASP A 102 25.25 -3.67 14.64
C ASP A 102 24.97 -3.95 16.13
#